data_AF-A0A813WX82-F1
#
_entry.id   AF-A0A813WX82-F1
#
_cell.length_a   1.000
_cell.length_b   1.000
_cell.length_c   1.000
_cell.angle_alpha   90.00
_cell.angle_beta   90.00
_cell.angle_gamma   90.00
#
_symmetry.space_group_name_H-M   'P 1'
#
loop_
_entity.id
_entity.type
_entity.pdbx_description
1 polymer ?
#
loop_
_entity_poly.entity_id
_entity_poly.type
_entity_poly.pdbx_seq_one_letter_code
_entity_poly.pdbx_strand_id
1 'polypeptide(L)'
;MIRNLVKRIWQKFLELNLFKKHSSNEHTLEKELLSTRIYLNALIVCVSIITIIVALIVRPVEKIEYKPSHEKFSKLIRKYPNTLHCPCSKSSTNYFKFVTTKVNFHQVCSSDFIQQAWIDKLFTNEKITSKSIDDARNTLSFFWQTIAGLCLTSNKSWNAVIANFEATSLTTPTAIAERVIRIHAESALQNQIDLSNATSTRNLLALQRRIRAMQLEYTKAHQHLLTATRKALQQTAIGFRQNVHKFLITVELLLGDIPDKAVFNNP
;
A
#
# COMPACT_ATOMS: atom_id res chain seq x y z
N MET A 1 67.74 -13.07 -40.52
CA MET A 1 66.72 -14.13 -40.66
C MET A 1 65.30 -13.57 -40.90
N ILE A 2 64.85 -12.58 -40.12
CA ILE A 2 63.48 -12.01 -40.19
C ILE A 2 63.16 -11.33 -41.54
N ARG A 3 64.08 -10.54 -42.13
CA ARG A 3 63.86 -9.90 -43.45
C ARG A 3 63.58 -10.89 -44.58
N ASN A 4 64.23 -12.05 -44.58
CA ASN A 4 64.03 -13.08 -45.61
C ASN A 4 62.70 -13.83 -45.43
N LEU A 5 62.26 -14.00 -44.18
CA LEU A 5 60.96 -14.60 -43.87
C LEU A 5 59.82 -13.68 -44.32
N VAL A 6 59.90 -12.38 -44.00
CA VAL A 6 58.92 -11.37 -44.43
C VAL A 6 58.83 -11.29 -45.95
N LYS A 7 59.97 -11.33 -46.65
CA LYS A 7 60.01 -11.30 -48.13
C LYS A 7 59.33 -12.54 -48.75
N ARG A 8 59.54 -13.73 -48.19
CA ARG A 8 58.90 -14.97 -48.64
C ARG A 8 57.38 -14.98 -48.39
N ILE A 9 56.95 -14.47 -47.23
CA ILE A 9 55.53 -14.35 -46.89
C ILE A 9 54.84 -13.32 -47.80
N TRP A 10 55.51 -12.21 -48.08
CA TRP A 10 55.01 -11.17 -49.00
C TRP A 10 54.83 -11.68 -50.43
N GLN A 11 55.78 -12.49 -50.93
CA GLN A 11 55.64 -13.13 -52.24
C GLN A 11 54.45 -14.09 -52.28
N LYS A 12 54.29 -14.95 -51.26
CA LYS A 12 53.13 -15.85 -51.17
C LYS A 12 51.79 -15.11 -51.04
N PHE A 13 51.78 -13.95 -50.39
CA PHE A 13 50.58 -13.11 -50.26
C PHE A 13 50.21 -12.42 -51.59
N LEU A 14 51.21 -12.01 -52.37
CA LEU A 14 51.00 -11.43 -53.71
C LEU A 14 50.46 -12.45 -54.73
N GLU A 15 50.80 -13.73 -54.57
CA GLU A 15 50.36 -14.84 -55.44
C GLU A 15 48.99 -15.45 -55.01
N LEU A 16 48.38 -14.93 -53.95
CA LEU A 16 47.18 -15.52 -53.36
C LEU A 16 45.93 -15.14 -54.19
N ASN A 17 45.27 -16.15 -54.78
CA ASN A 17 44.02 -16.00 -55.53
C ASN A 17 42.95 -16.92 -54.93
N LEU A 18 42.01 -16.34 -54.19
CA LEU A 18 40.95 -17.08 -53.49
C LEU A 18 39.84 -17.54 -54.45
N PHE A 19 39.69 -16.90 -55.62
CA PHE A 19 38.57 -17.07 -56.54
C PHE A 19 38.96 -17.72 -57.87
N LYS A 20 39.99 -18.58 -57.87
CA LYS A 20 40.54 -19.24 -59.06
C LYS A 20 39.50 -20.10 -59.80
N LYS A 21 39.33 -19.90 -61.12
CA LYS A 21 38.50 -20.74 -61.99
C LYS A 21 39.32 -21.76 -62.79
N HIS A 22 38.63 -22.79 -63.29
CA HIS A 22 39.25 -23.93 -64.00
C HIS A 22 39.84 -23.57 -65.38
N SER A 23 39.31 -22.57 -66.09
CA SER A 23 39.84 -22.09 -67.38
C SER A 23 39.98 -20.58 -67.35
N SER A 24 41.20 -20.09 -67.16
CA SER A 24 41.50 -18.68 -66.90
C SER A 24 42.25 -18.08 -68.11
N ASN A 25 41.61 -17.16 -68.83
CA ASN A 25 42.27 -16.27 -69.78
C ASN A 25 42.95 -15.11 -69.04
N GLU A 26 43.88 -14.40 -69.68
CA GLU A 26 44.66 -13.31 -69.07
C GLU A 26 43.77 -12.24 -68.40
N HIS A 27 42.73 -11.77 -69.10
CA HIS A 27 41.75 -10.81 -68.56
C HIS A 27 40.88 -11.35 -67.41
N THR A 28 40.70 -12.67 -67.30
CA THR A 28 39.96 -13.27 -66.18
C THR A 28 40.83 -13.43 -64.94
N LEU A 29 42.13 -13.69 -65.11
CA LEU A 29 43.08 -13.78 -64.00
C LEU A 29 43.22 -12.45 -63.26
N GLU A 30 43.26 -11.33 -63.99
CA GLU A 30 43.31 -9.98 -63.41
C GLU A 30 42.09 -9.69 -62.54
N LYS A 31 40.88 -10.07 -63.00
CA LYS A 31 39.63 -9.90 -62.24
C LYS A 31 39.59 -10.77 -60.98
N GLU A 32 40.12 -11.99 -61.04
CA GLU A 32 40.19 -12.90 -59.89
C GLU A 32 41.14 -12.39 -58.80
N LEU A 33 42.32 -11.90 -59.19
CA LEU A 33 43.29 -11.28 -58.27
C LEU A 33 42.73 -9.99 -57.66
N LEU A 34 42.06 -9.15 -58.47
CA LEU A 34 41.42 -7.92 -57.98
C LEU A 34 40.28 -8.24 -57.00
N SER A 35 39.42 -9.22 -57.30
CA SER A 35 38.36 -9.69 -56.41
C SER A 35 38.91 -10.24 -55.09
N THR A 36 39.99 -11.02 -55.14
CA THR A 36 40.68 -11.53 -53.94
C THR A 36 41.19 -10.39 -53.06
N ARG A 37 41.77 -9.35 -53.66
CA ARG A 37 42.27 -8.17 -52.92
C ARG A 37 41.13 -7.34 -52.33
N ILE A 38 40.05 -7.11 -53.06
CA ILE A 38 38.87 -6.40 -52.54
C ILE A 38 38.27 -7.16 -51.36
N TYR A 39 38.14 -8.49 -51.48
CA TYR A 39 37.62 -9.34 -50.42
C TYR A 39 38.50 -9.33 -49.17
N LEU A 40 39.83 -9.48 -49.31
CA LEU A 40 40.74 -9.45 -48.17
C LEU A 40 40.75 -8.08 -47.48
N ASN A 41 40.71 -6.97 -48.24
CA ASN A 41 40.59 -5.64 -47.66
C ASN A 41 39.25 -5.46 -46.93
N ALA A 42 38.13 -5.89 -47.54
CA ALA A 42 36.82 -5.85 -46.89
C ALA A 42 36.78 -6.70 -45.61
N LEU A 43 37.41 -7.88 -45.61
CA LEU A 43 37.52 -8.75 -44.44
C LEU A 43 38.32 -8.08 -43.31
N ILE A 44 39.46 -7.46 -43.64
CA ILE A 44 40.27 -6.71 -42.67
C ILE A 44 39.49 -5.52 -42.11
N VAL A 45 38.75 -4.79 -42.96
CA VAL A 45 37.87 -3.70 -42.53
C VAL A 45 36.77 -4.21 -41.61
N CYS A 46 36.10 -5.31 -41.93
CA CYS A 46 35.09 -5.90 -41.05
C CYS A 46 35.66 -6.36 -39.69
N VAL A 47 36.81 -7.03 -39.68
CA VAL A 47 37.46 -7.48 -38.44
C VAL A 47 37.93 -6.29 -37.60
N SER A 48 38.49 -5.26 -38.22
CA SER A 48 38.88 -4.03 -37.52
C SER A 48 37.67 -3.30 -36.94
N ILE A 49 36.55 -3.22 -37.67
CA ILE A 49 35.29 -2.67 -37.14
C ILE A 49 34.80 -3.47 -35.93
N ILE A 50 34.77 -4.80 -36.01
CA ILE A 50 34.33 -5.67 -34.90
C ILE A 50 35.24 -5.47 -33.67
N THR A 51 36.55 -5.44 -33.86
CA THR A 51 37.50 -5.26 -32.75
C THR A 51 37.36 -3.88 -32.10
N ILE A 52 37.14 -2.83 -32.89
CA ILE A 52 36.86 -1.48 -32.38
C ILE A 52 35.56 -1.48 -31.57
N ILE A 53 34.48 -2.08 -32.08
CA ILE A 53 33.21 -2.18 -31.35
C ILE A 53 33.41 -2.92 -30.03
N VAL A 54 34.09 -4.07 -30.03
CA VAL A 54 34.36 -4.84 -28.81
C VAL A 54 35.23 -4.07 -27.81
N ALA A 55 36.19 -3.27 -28.29
CA ALA A 55 37.03 -2.44 -27.43
C ALA A 55 36.27 -1.25 -26.80
N LEU A 56 35.28 -0.72 -27.52
CA LEU A 56 34.47 0.42 -27.06
C LEU A 56 33.30 0.03 -26.14
N ILE A 57 32.91 -1.26 -26.10
CA ILE A 57 31.88 -1.74 -25.18
C ILE A 57 32.40 -1.63 -23.73
N VAL A 58 31.80 -0.71 -22.98
CA VAL A 58 32.05 -0.56 -21.54
C VAL A 58 31.55 -1.81 -20.82
N ARG A 59 32.43 -2.46 -20.06
CA ARG A 59 32.07 -3.61 -19.23
C ARG A 59 31.55 -3.13 -17.88
N PRO A 60 30.34 -3.53 -17.45
CA PRO A 60 29.88 -3.23 -16.12
C PRO A 60 30.77 -3.94 -15.10
N VAL A 61 31.20 -3.22 -14.07
CA VAL A 61 31.89 -3.79 -12.91
C VAL A 61 30.88 -3.95 -11.80
N GLU A 62 30.74 -5.17 -11.29
CA GLU A 62 29.93 -5.44 -10.12
C GLU A 62 30.70 -5.03 -8.86
N LYS A 63 30.05 -4.22 -8.01
CA LYS A 63 30.60 -3.83 -6.72
C LYS A 63 29.62 -4.23 -5.62
N ILE A 64 30.11 -5.06 -4.70
CA ILE A 64 29.33 -5.54 -3.55
C ILE A 64 29.56 -4.59 -2.38
N GLU A 65 28.47 -4.13 -1.75
CA GLU A 65 28.49 -3.33 -0.54
C GLU A 65 27.74 -4.09 0.56
N TYR A 66 28.42 -4.39 1.66
CA TYR A 66 27.84 -5.15 2.78
C TYR A 66 27.12 -4.22 3.75
N LYS A 67 25.83 -4.46 4.00
CA LYS A 67 24.99 -3.74 4.98
C LYS A 67 25.19 -2.20 4.93
N PRO A 68 24.84 -1.55 3.80
CA PRO A 68 25.03 -0.11 3.66
C PRO A 68 24.20 0.68 4.69
N SER A 69 24.70 1.84 5.10
CA SER A 69 23.91 2.79 5.90
C SER A 69 22.70 3.29 5.11
N HIS A 70 21.67 3.79 5.81
CA HIS A 70 20.46 4.34 5.18
C HIS A 70 20.79 5.41 4.13
N GLU A 71 21.69 6.34 4.46
CA GLU A 71 22.09 7.42 3.55
C GLU A 71 22.83 6.87 2.31
N LYS A 72 23.71 5.88 2.51
CA LYS A 72 24.45 5.24 1.41
C LYS A 72 23.50 4.48 0.48
N PHE A 73 22.55 3.73 1.04
CA PHE A 73 21.52 3.03 0.28
C PHE A 73 20.64 4.01 -0.51
N SER A 74 20.18 5.11 0.12
CA SER A 74 19.37 6.14 -0.52
C SER A 74 20.09 6.80 -1.72
N LYS A 75 21.41 7.03 -1.60
CA LYS A 75 22.24 7.51 -2.71
C LYS A 75 22.38 6.46 -3.83
N LEU A 76 22.59 5.20 -3.48
CA LEU A 76 22.78 4.11 -4.45
C LEU A 76 21.50 3.81 -5.24
N ILE A 77 20.34 3.72 -4.58
CA ILE A 77 19.06 3.42 -5.24
C ILE A 77 18.63 4.53 -6.19
N ARG A 78 18.99 5.79 -5.90
CA ARG A 78 18.78 6.92 -6.82
C ARG A 78 19.72 6.87 -8.04
N LYS A 79 20.97 6.44 -7.84
CA LYS A 79 21.97 6.37 -8.91
C LYS A 79 21.80 5.16 -9.83
N TYR A 80 21.32 4.04 -9.30
CA TYR A 80 21.22 2.75 -9.99
C TYR A 80 19.84 2.08 -9.77
N PRO A 81 18.73 2.70 -10.20
CA PRO A 81 17.38 2.23 -9.86
C PRO A 81 17.04 0.84 -10.40
N ASN A 82 17.57 0.49 -11.58
CA ASN A 82 17.21 -0.76 -12.28
C ASN A 82 18.23 -1.90 -12.08
N THR A 83 19.43 -1.58 -11.61
CA THR A 83 20.55 -2.55 -11.50
C THR A 83 20.97 -2.84 -10.07
N LEU A 84 20.54 -2.02 -9.10
CA LEU A 84 20.84 -2.25 -7.69
C LEU A 84 19.98 -3.39 -7.13
N HIS A 85 20.61 -4.51 -6.79
CA HIS A 85 19.96 -5.62 -6.11
C HIS A 85 20.33 -5.61 -4.61
N CYS A 86 19.34 -5.52 -3.74
CA CYS A 86 19.52 -5.51 -2.29
C CYS A 86 18.52 -6.48 -1.65
N PRO A 87 18.86 -7.76 -1.46
CA PRO A 87 17.98 -8.72 -0.83
C PRO A 87 17.83 -8.45 0.67
N CYS A 88 16.63 -8.63 1.20
CA CYS A 88 16.36 -8.51 2.64
C CYS A 88 16.81 -9.78 3.38
N SER A 89 17.40 -9.62 4.56
CA SER A 89 17.71 -10.77 5.44
C SER A 89 16.45 -11.43 6.00
N LYS A 90 15.38 -10.64 6.18
CA LYS A 90 14.05 -11.11 6.57
C LYS A 90 13.03 -10.48 5.65
N SER A 91 12.22 -11.31 4.99
CA SER A 91 11.22 -10.86 4.02
C SER A 91 9.98 -10.23 4.64
N SER A 92 9.75 -10.40 5.95
CA SER A 92 8.58 -9.85 6.66
C SER A 92 9.00 -9.19 7.97
N THR A 93 8.61 -7.93 8.16
CA THR A 93 8.89 -7.15 9.37
C THR A 93 7.65 -6.39 9.82
N ASN A 94 7.28 -6.53 11.09
CA ASN A 94 6.14 -5.83 11.68
C ASN A 94 6.35 -4.31 11.71
N TYR A 95 5.28 -3.54 11.51
CA TYR A 95 5.35 -2.08 11.49
C TYR A 95 5.82 -1.47 12.81
N PHE A 96 5.55 -2.11 13.96
CA PHE A 96 6.01 -1.62 15.27
C PHE A 96 7.52 -1.37 15.36
N LYS A 97 8.34 -2.06 14.54
CA LYS A 97 9.80 -1.94 14.59
C LYS A 97 10.33 -0.65 13.96
N PHE A 98 9.58 -0.03 13.06
CA PHE A 98 10.08 1.06 12.22
C PHE A 98 9.08 2.19 11.97
N VAL A 99 7.84 2.06 12.43
CA VAL A 99 6.83 3.12 12.39
C VAL A 99 6.43 3.48 13.81
N THR A 100 6.42 4.77 14.11
CA THR A 100 5.90 5.31 15.38
C THR A 100 4.61 6.06 15.08
N THR A 101 3.52 5.67 15.74
CA THR A 101 2.22 6.33 15.60
C THR A 101 1.90 7.14 16.85
N LYS A 102 1.35 8.34 16.67
CA LYS A 102 0.90 9.20 17.77
C LYS A 102 -0.51 9.71 17.46
N VAL A 103 -1.46 9.40 18.34
CA VAL A 103 -2.84 9.87 18.23
C VAL A 103 -3.00 11.10 19.12
N ASN A 104 -3.50 12.19 18.54
CA ASN A 104 -3.82 13.40 19.26
C ASN A 104 -5.35 13.46 19.46
N PHE A 105 -5.80 13.27 20.70
CA PHE A 105 -7.20 13.44 21.05
C PHE A 105 -7.55 14.92 21.25
N HIS A 106 -8.84 15.24 21.14
CA HIS A 106 -9.32 16.57 21.46
C HIS A 106 -9.04 16.91 22.92
N GLN A 107 -8.71 18.17 23.22
CA GLN A 107 -8.27 18.63 24.55
C GLN A 107 -9.28 18.30 25.66
N VAL A 108 -10.58 18.25 25.34
CA VAL A 108 -11.65 17.86 26.27
C VAL A 108 -11.45 16.46 26.86
N CYS A 109 -10.87 15.53 26.09
CA CYS A 109 -10.62 14.15 26.53
C CYS A 109 -9.44 14.01 27.51
N SER A 110 -8.73 15.11 27.80
CA SER A 110 -7.68 15.18 28.81
C SER A 110 -8.02 16.17 29.93
N SER A 111 -9.25 16.70 29.94
CA SER A 111 -9.69 17.71 30.90
C SER A 111 -10.36 17.08 32.13
N ASP A 112 -10.54 17.86 33.20
CA ASP A 112 -11.28 17.42 34.38
C ASP A 112 -12.77 17.17 34.07
N PHE A 113 -13.32 17.75 32.98
CA PHE A 113 -14.73 17.62 32.57
C PHE A 113 -15.19 16.19 32.32
N ILE A 114 -14.27 15.29 32.01
CA ILE A 114 -14.59 13.88 31.75
C ILE A 114 -14.42 12.98 32.99
N GLN A 115 -13.90 13.52 34.10
CA GLN A 115 -13.69 12.74 35.32
C GLN A 115 -15.01 12.55 36.07
N GLN A 116 -15.24 11.32 36.55
CA GLN A 116 -16.45 10.98 37.31
C GLN A 116 -16.59 11.85 38.56
N ALA A 117 -15.49 12.19 39.24
CA ALA A 117 -15.52 13.05 40.43
C ALA A 117 -16.04 14.47 40.14
N TRP A 118 -15.80 15.01 38.94
CA TRP A 118 -16.38 16.29 38.54
C TRP A 118 -17.87 16.12 38.20
N ILE A 119 -18.21 15.10 37.42
CA ILE A 119 -19.61 14.78 37.11
C ILE A 119 -20.44 14.61 38.39
N ASP A 120 -19.93 13.89 39.40
CA ASP A 120 -20.60 13.66 40.68
C ASP A 120 -20.75 14.94 41.51
N LYS A 121 -19.75 15.84 41.48
CA LYS A 121 -19.82 17.15 42.17
C LYS A 121 -20.92 18.05 41.61
N LEU A 122 -21.25 17.96 40.32
CA LEU A 122 -22.41 18.65 39.75
C LEU A 122 -23.74 18.17 40.36
N PHE A 123 -23.80 16.91 40.84
CA PHE A 123 -24.99 16.31 41.42
C PHE A 123 -25.09 16.42 42.94
N THR A 124 -23.98 16.31 43.68
CA THR A 124 -24.02 16.19 45.15
C THR A 124 -24.34 17.50 45.87
N ASN A 125 -24.31 18.65 45.19
CA ASN A 125 -24.40 19.94 45.86
C ASN A 125 -25.81 20.49 46.10
N GLU A 126 -26.90 19.75 45.88
CA GLU A 126 -28.23 20.24 46.24
C GLU A 126 -29.15 19.17 46.87
N LYS A 127 -29.20 19.18 48.21
CA LYS A 127 -30.43 18.89 48.95
C LYS A 127 -31.46 19.97 48.59
N ILE A 128 -32.14 19.87 47.45
CA ILE A 128 -33.28 20.75 47.15
C ILE A 128 -34.51 19.90 46.86
N THR A 129 -35.40 19.93 47.86
CA THR A 129 -36.79 19.54 47.87
C THR A 129 -37.61 20.39 46.87
N SER A 130 -37.45 20.14 45.56
CA SER A 130 -38.49 20.30 44.53
C SER A 130 -37.84 20.07 43.16
N LYS A 131 -37.77 18.81 42.71
CA LYS A 131 -37.27 18.49 41.36
C LYS A 131 -38.27 19.00 40.32
N SER A 132 -37.96 20.12 39.69
CA SER A 132 -38.46 20.39 38.35
C SER A 132 -37.68 19.52 37.37
N ILE A 133 -38.39 18.85 36.44
CA ILE A 133 -37.80 18.04 35.36
C ILE A 133 -36.93 18.92 34.42
N ASP A 134 -37.15 20.24 34.44
CA ASP A 134 -36.48 21.25 33.62
C ASP A 134 -35.18 21.83 34.21
N ASP A 135 -34.61 21.22 35.25
CA ASP A 135 -33.34 21.70 35.79
C ASP A 135 -32.20 21.50 34.78
N ALA A 136 -31.68 22.61 34.27
CA ALA A 136 -30.56 22.67 33.33
C ALA A 136 -29.33 21.87 33.80
N ARG A 137 -29.19 21.62 35.12
CA ARG A 137 -28.12 20.81 35.70
C ARG A 137 -28.20 19.33 35.31
N ASN A 138 -29.41 18.76 35.21
CA ASN A 138 -29.61 17.39 34.73
C ASN A 138 -29.21 17.26 33.25
N THR A 139 -29.61 18.25 32.44
CA THR A 139 -29.25 18.34 31.01
C THR A 139 -27.74 18.52 30.83
N LEU A 140 -27.11 19.35 31.66
CA LEU A 140 -25.67 19.61 31.62
C LEU A 140 -24.83 18.39 32.05
N SER A 141 -25.29 17.64 33.05
CA SER A 141 -24.59 16.40 33.41
C SER A 141 -24.68 15.33 32.32
N PHE A 142 -25.86 15.15 31.70
CA PHE A 142 -26.00 14.19 30.60
C PHE A 142 -25.02 14.52 29.46
N PHE A 143 -24.82 15.81 29.18
CA PHE A 143 -23.85 16.28 28.20
C PHE A 143 -22.42 15.86 28.56
N TRP A 144 -21.97 16.11 29.79
CA TRP A 144 -20.61 15.73 30.21
C TRP A 144 -20.38 14.22 30.28
N GLN A 145 -21.38 13.45 30.73
CA GLN A 145 -21.35 11.99 30.66
C GLN A 145 -21.24 11.48 29.22
N THR A 146 -21.95 12.13 28.29
CA THR A 146 -21.87 11.80 26.86
C THR A 146 -20.47 12.08 26.31
N ILE A 147 -19.88 13.23 26.64
CA ILE A 147 -18.50 13.57 26.22
C ILE A 147 -17.49 12.58 26.80
N ALA A 148 -17.60 12.26 28.10
CA ALA A 148 -16.73 11.28 28.74
C ALA A 148 -16.82 9.90 28.06
N GLY A 149 -18.05 9.44 27.78
CA GLY A 149 -18.29 8.19 27.05
C GLY A 149 -17.73 8.20 25.63
N LEU A 150 -17.84 9.31 24.91
CA LEU A 150 -17.26 9.49 23.57
C LEU A 150 -15.73 9.48 23.61
N CYS A 151 -15.10 10.18 24.56
CA CYS A 151 -13.66 10.17 24.75
C CYS A 151 -13.14 8.77 25.10
N LEU A 152 -13.81 8.06 26.00
CA LEU A 152 -13.47 6.68 26.37
C LEU A 152 -13.56 5.74 25.16
N THR A 153 -14.67 5.84 24.41
CA THR A 153 -14.90 5.02 23.21
C THR A 153 -13.87 5.31 22.13
N SER A 154 -13.55 6.59 21.91
CA SER A 154 -12.53 7.04 20.97
C SER A 154 -11.16 6.47 21.34
N ASN A 155 -10.75 6.60 22.59
CA ASN A 155 -9.48 6.08 23.08
C ASN A 155 -9.38 4.56 22.88
N LYS A 156 -10.41 3.81 23.30
CA LYS A 156 -10.46 2.35 23.09
C LYS A 156 -10.39 1.96 21.61
N SER A 157 -11.10 2.69 20.75
CA SER A 157 -11.12 2.45 19.31
C SER A 157 -9.74 2.66 18.69
N TRP A 158 -9.08 3.79 19.00
CA TRP A 158 -7.75 4.10 18.48
C TRP A 158 -6.67 3.16 19.00
N ASN A 159 -6.72 2.75 20.26
CA ASN A 159 -5.79 1.74 20.80
C ASN A 159 -5.92 0.40 20.05
N ALA A 160 -7.15 -0.01 19.69
CA ALA A 160 -7.35 -1.20 18.89
C ALA A 160 -6.83 -1.04 17.44
N VAL A 161 -7.03 0.13 16.82
CA VAL A 161 -6.48 0.44 15.49
C VAL A 161 -4.96 0.37 15.49
N ILE A 162 -4.31 1.01 16.46
CA ILE A 162 -2.84 1.01 16.59
C ILE A 162 -2.32 -0.41 16.83
N ALA A 163 -2.89 -1.14 17.79
CA ALA A 163 -2.44 -2.49 18.11
C ALA A 163 -2.54 -3.43 16.89
N ASN A 164 -3.63 -3.34 16.13
CA ASN A 164 -3.80 -4.12 14.91
C ASN A 164 -2.80 -3.70 13.82
N PHE A 165 -2.58 -2.40 13.61
CA PHE A 165 -1.60 -1.89 12.65
C PHE A 165 -0.18 -2.33 13.01
N GLU A 166 0.23 -2.18 14.26
CA GLU A 166 1.55 -2.57 14.76
C GLU A 166 1.82 -4.07 14.63
N ALA A 167 0.77 -4.90 14.76
CA ALA A 167 0.84 -6.33 14.52
C ALA A 167 0.97 -6.71 13.05
N THR A 168 0.52 -5.86 12.10
CA THR A 168 0.70 -6.12 10.67
C THR A 168 2.16 -6.01 10.23
N SER A 169 2.53 -6.74 9.18
CA SER A 169 3.91 -6.79 8.68
C SER A 169 4.03 -6.32 7.23
N LEU A 170 5.09 -5.56 6.95
CA LEU A 170 5.54 -5.26 5.60
C LEU A 170 6.32 -6.47 5.06
N THR A 171 5.88 -7.00 3.93
CA THR A 171 6.51 -8.15 3.27
C THR A 171 7.20 -7.69 1.97
N THR A 172 8.54 -7.64 1.97
CA THR A 172 9.33 -7.32 0.77
C THR A 172 10.57 -8.22 0.67
N PRO A 173 10.82 -8.85 -0.49
CA PRO A 173 12.02 -9.68 -0.68
C PRO A 173 13.30 -8.84 -0.86
N THR A 174 13.16 -7.59 -1.28
CA THR A 174 14.25 -6.64 -1.51
C THR A 174 14.03 -5.35 -0.72
N ALA A 175 15.13 -4.64 -0.47
CA ALA A 175 15.12 -3.34 0.16
C ALA A 175 14.48 -2.32 -0.78
N ILE A 176 13.53 -1.55 -0.25
CA ILE A 176 12.77 -0.55 -0.99
C ILE A 176 13.08 0.86 -0.47
N ALA A 177 12.82 1.87 -1.30
CA ALA A 177 13.01 3.26 -0.92
C ALA A 177 12.02 3.68 0.19
N GLU A 178 12.46 4.60 1.06
CA GLU A 178 11.66 5.11 2.18
C GLU A 178 10.29 5.67 1.75
N ARG A 179 10.23 6.34 0.59
CA ARG A 179 8.97 6.85 0.04
C ARG A 179 7.93 5.74 -0.17
N VAL A 180 8.38 4.56 -0.59
CA VAL A 180 7.52 3.41 -0.87
C VAL A 180 7.10 2.77 0.46
N ILE A 181 8.02 2.67 1.43
CA ILE A 181 7.71 2.22 2.80
C ILE A 181 6.61 3.08 3.41
N ARG A 182 6.71 4.41 3.29
CA ARG A 182 5.71 5.36 3.79
C ARG A 182 4.34 5.14 3.16
N ILE A 183 4.27 5.01 1.83
CA ILE A 183 3.01 4.73 1.12
C ILE A 183 2.38 3.41 1.60
N HIS A 184 3.17 2.34 1.74
CA HIS A 184 2.65 1.08 2.25
C HIS A 184 2.16 1.19 3.70
N ALA A 185 2.90 1.88 4.57
CA ALA A 185 2.51 2.09 5.95
C ALA A 185 1.22 2.92 6.06
N GLU A 186 1.12 4.01 5.31
CA GLU A 186 -0.08 4.86 5.24
C GLU A 186 -1.28 4.08 4.73
N SER A 187 -1.11 3.29 3.67
CA SER A 187 -2.19 2.46 3.13
C SER A 187 -2.64 1.38 4.13
N ALA A 188 -1.70 0.70 4.80
CA ALA A 188 -2.02 -0.31 5.80
C ALA A 188 -2.74 0.31 7.02
N LEU A 189 -2.30 1.48 7.47
CA LEU A 189 -2.96 2.22 8.56
C LEU A 189 -4.35 2.69 8.16
N GLN A 190 -4.51 3.22 6.95
CA GLN A 190 -5.80 3.68 6.44
C GLN A 190 -6.82 2.54 6.38
N ASN A 191 -6.41 1.35 5.95
CA ASN A 191 -7.27 0.16 5.97
C ASN A 191 -7.78 -0.15 7.39
N GLN A 192 -6.94 -0.02 8.43
CA GLN A 192 -7.37 -0.24 9.81
C GLN A 192 -8.33 0.86 10.29
N ILE A 193 -8.08 2.11 9.91
CA ILE A 193 -8.96 3.25 10.19
C ILE A 193 -10.34 3.03 9.56
N ASP A 194 -10.39 2.60 8.31
CA ASP A 194 -11.64 2.39 7.57
C ASP A 194 -12.49 1.28 8.20
N LEU A 195 -11.86 0.18 8.65
CA LEU A 195 -12.53 -0.90 9.38
C LEU A 195 -13.13 -0.41 10.71
N SER A 196 -12.39 0.44 11.44
CA SER A 196 -12.88 1.04 12.70
C SER A 196 -14.03 2.02 12.45
N ASN A 197 -13.91 2.87 11.43
CA ASN A 197 -14.94 3.84 11.03
C ASN A 197 -16.23 3.15 10.57
N ALA A 198 -16.13 2.04 9.84
CA ALA A 198 -17.27 1.24 9.45
C ALA A 198 -18.03 0.72 10.68
N THR A 199 -17.30 0.18 11.66
CA THR A 199 -17.87 -0.30 12.93
C THR A 199 -18.55 0.82 13.72
N SER A 200 -17.89 1.99 13.82
CA SER A 200 -18.41 3.15 14.55
C SER A 200 -19.65 3.73 13.87
N THR A 201 -19.63 3.88 12.54
CA THR A 201 -20.77 4.38 11.77
C THR A 201 -21.97 3.45 11.89
N ARG A 202 -21.74 2.14 11.84
CA ARG A 202 -22.77 1.13 12.03
C ARG A 202 -23.46 1.28 13.40
N ASN A 203 -22.68 1.45 14.47
CA ASN A 203 -23.22 1.63 15.82
C ASN A 203 -24.01 2.95 15.95
N LEU A 204 -23.52 4.04 15.36
CA LEU A 204 -24.22 5.33 15.36
C LEU A 204 -25.56 5.26 14.60
N LEU A 205 -25.56 4.68 13.40
CA LEU A 205 -26.79 4.46 12.63
C LEU A 205 -27.79 3.59 13.40
N ALA A 206 -27.30 2.63 14.19
CA ALA A 206 -28.14 1.78 15.03
C ALA A 206 -28.83 2.53 16.18
N LEU A 207 -28.27 3.65 16.65
CA LEU A 207 -28.92 4.54 17.62
C LEU A 207 -29.90 5.49 16.92
N GLN A 208 -29.50 6.10 15.81
CA GLN A 208 -30.34 7.03 15.04
C GLN A 208 -31.67 6.38 14.61
N ARG A 209 -31.63 5.13 14.14
CA ARG A 209 -32.87 4.40 13.77
C ARG A 209 -33.85 4.24 14.93
N ARG A 210 -33.36 4.01 16.15
CA ARG A 210 -34.21 3.78 17.33
C ARG A 210 -34.91 5.08 17.71
N ILE A 211 -34.16 6.19 17.70
CA ILE A 211 -34.69 7.53 17.96
C ILE A 211 -35.75 7.90 16.92
N ARG A 212 -35.45 7.72 15.62
CA ARG A 212 -36.38 8.06 14.52
C ARG A 212 -37.66 7.21 14.55
N ALA A 213 -37.54 5.92 14.86
CA ALA A 213 -38.70 5.04 15.01
C ALA A 213 -39.59 5.46 16.19
N MET A 214 -39.01 5.85 17.33
CA MET A 214 -39.78 6.39 18.47
C MET A 214 -40.47 7.72 18.14
N GLN A 215 -39.87 8.53 17.27
CA GLN A 215 -40.45 9.79 16.77
C GLN A 215 -41.49 9.60 15.65
N LEU A 216 -41.87 8.35 15.34
CA LEU A 216 -42.78 8.00 14.25
C LEU A 216 -42.26 8.38 12.84
N GLU A 217 -40.96 8.69 12.70
CA GLU A 217 -40.32 9.01 11.41
C GLU A 217 -39.80 7.74 10.71
N TYR A 218 -40.73 6.82 10.38
CA TYR A 218 -40.38 5.47 9.92
C TYR A 218 -39.58 5.42 8.62
N THR A 219 -39.82 6.33 7.66
CA THR A 219 -39.07 6.38 6.39
C THR A 219 -37.59 6.69 6.62
N LYS A 220 -37.28 7.65 7.50
CA LYS A 220 -35.90 8.00 7.86
C LYS A 220 -35.25 6.87 8.67
N ALA A 221 -36.00 6.27 9.60
CA ALA A 221 -35.53 5.11 10.36
C ALA A 221 -35.13 3.95 9.43
N HIS A 222 -35.95 3.67 8.41
CA HIS A 222 -35.71 2.65 7.39
C HIS A 222 -34.43 2.94 6.57
N GLN A 223 -34.20 4.18 6.13
CA GLN A 223 -32.97 4.57 5.43
C GLN A 223 -31.70 4.36 6.29
N HIS A 224 -31.75 4.74 7.57
CA HIS A 224 -30.64 4.52 8.49
C HIS A 224 -30.39 3.02 8.74
N LEU A 225 -31.46 2.21 8.84
CA LEU A 225 -31.40 0.76 8.96
C LEU A 225 -30.71 0.10 7.75
N LEU A 226 -31.12 0.44 6.54
CA LEU A 226 -30.49 -0.07 5.30
C LEU A 226 -29.02 0.30 5.21
N THR A 227 -28.67 1.55 5.55
CA THR A 227 -27.28 2.00 5.57
C THR A 227 -26.45 1.26 6.63
N ALA A 228 -27.03 0.98 7.80
CA ALA A 228 -26.37 0.23 8.86
C ALA A 228 -26.10 -1.23 8.47
N THR A 229 -27.05 -1.90 7.80
CA THR A 229 -26.88 -3.26 7.29
C THR A 229 -25.74 -3.32 6.27
N ARG A 230 -25.69 -2.36 5.33
CA ARG A 230 -24.63 -2.29 4.31
C ARG A 230 -23.24 -2.07 4.92
N LYS A 231 -23.14 -1.31 6.02
CA LYS A 231 -21.88 -1.04 6.73
C LYS A 231 -21.51 -2.11 7.77
N ALA A 232 -22.34 -3.13 7.99
CA ALA A 232 -22.02 -4.22 8.89
C ALA A 232 -21.06 -5.23 8.25
N LEU A 233 -20.04 -5.64 8.98
CA LEU A 233 -19.13 -6.72 8.57
C LEU A 233 -19.93 -8.02 8.36
N GLN A 234 -19.82 -8.61 7.17
CA GLN A 234 -20.64 -9.76 6.75
C GLN A 234 -20.39 -11.03 7.56
N GLN A 235 -19.17 -11.24 8.07
CA GLN A 235 -18.76 -12.51 8.69
C GLN A 235 -18.68 -12.47 10.22
N THR A 236 -18.46 -11.29 10.84
CA THR A 236 -18.19 -11.18 12.29
C THR A 236 -19.32 -10.55 13.08
N ALA A 237 -20.26 -9.86 12.43
CA ALA A 237 -21.31 -9.08 13.09
C ALA A 237 -22.71 -9.72 12.98
N ILE A 238 -22.80 -11.05 13.04
CA ILE A 238 -24.05 -11.80 12.83
C ILE A 238 -25.17 -11.33 13.77
N GLY A 239 -24.92 -11.26 15.08
CA GLY A 239 -25.93 -10.82 16.05
C GLY A 239 -26.40 -9.36 15.85
N PHE A 240 -25.50 -8.48 15.41
CA PHE A 240 -25.88 -7.12 15.03
C PHE A 240 -26.79 -7.14 13.80
N ARG A 241 -26.45 -7.94 12.78
CA ARG A 241 -27.20 -8.06 11.54
C ARG A 241 -28.61 -8.58 11.79
N GLN A 242 -28.74 -9.63 12.59
CA GLN A 242 -30.03 -10.17 13.04
C GLN A 242 -30.88 -9.12 13.75
N ASN A 243 -30.26 -8.37 14.67
CA ASN A 243 -30.97 -7.32 15.39
C ASN A 243 -31.37 -6.17 14.44
N VAL A 244 -30.52 -5.78 13.48
CA VAL A 244 -30.90 -4.79 12.48
C VAL A 244 -32.03 -5.27 11.59
N HIS A 245 -31.99 -6.53 11.17
CA HIS A 245 -32.99 -7.11 10.28
C HIS A 245 -34.37 -7.21 10.95
N LYS A 246 -34.43 -7.65 12.20
CA LYS A 246 -35.68 -7.66 12.98
C LYS A 246 -36.34 -6.29 13.04
N PHE A 247 -35.55 -5.26 13.33
CA PHE A 247 -36.05 -3.89 13.36
C PHE A 247 -36.40 -3.33 11.97
N LEU A 248 -35.69 -3.75 10.91
CA LEU A 248 -36.04 -3.37 9.52
C LEU A 248 -37.44 -3.85 9.18
N ILE A 249 -37.72 -5.13 9.44
CA ILE A 249 -39.04 -5.75 9.28
C ILE A 249 -40.11 -5.01 10.10
N THR A 250 -39.81 -4.69 11.37
CA THR A 250 -40.76 -3.94 12.21
C THR A 250 -41.08 -2.57 11.62
N VAL A 251 -40.08 -1.85 11.10
CA VAL A 251 -40.28 -0.52 10.51
C VAL A 251 -41.00 -0.60 9.15
N GLU A 252 -40.72 -1.61 8.33
CA GLU A 252 -41.45 -1.88 7.07
C GLU A 252 -42.94 -2.13 7.34
N LEU A 253 -43.25 -2.96 8.35
CA LEU A 253 -44.63 -3.20 8.77
C LEU A 253 -45.32 -1.92 9.26
N LEU A 254 -44.61 -1.05 9.98
CA LEU A 254 -45.13 0.25 10.44
C LEU A 254 -45.31 1.26 9.29
N LEU A 255 -44.59 1.10 8.18
CA LEU A 255 -44.80 1.86 6.94
C LEU A 255 -45.96 1.31 6.10
N GLY A 256 -46.48 0.13 6.43
CA GLY A 256 -47.54 -0.55 5.68
C GLY A 256 -47.03 -1.49 4.58
N ASP A 257 -45.73 -1.69 4.47
CA ASP A 257 -45.12 -2.62 3.52
C ASP A 257 -45.03 -4.02 4.12
N ILE A 258 -45.49 -5.03 3.37
CA ILE A 258 -45.43 -6.44 3.80
C ILE A 258 -44.11 -7.04 3.28
N PRO A 259 -43.19 -7.49 4.16
CA PRO A 259 -41.92 -8.08 3.74
C PRO A 259 -42.10 -9.49 3.18
N ASP A 260 -41.23 -9.88 2.25
CA ASP A 260 -41.19 -11.23 1.68
C ASP A 260 -40.86 -12.27 2.78
N LYS A 261 -41.53 -13.42 2.73
CA LYS A 261 -41.31 -14.55 3.66
C LYS A 261 -39.87 -15.05 3.62
N ALA A 262 -39.18 -14.92 2.49
CA ALA A 262 -37.78 -15.30 2.35
C ALA A 262 -36.83 -14.55 3.32
N VAL A 263 -37.21 -13.34 3.75
CA VAL A 263 -36.43 -12.48 4.66
C VAL A 263 -36.27 -13.14 6.05
N PHE A 264 -37.21 -13.98 6.46
CA PHE A 264 -37.19 -14.66 7.77
C PHE A 264 -36.31 -15.92 7.80
N ASN A 265 -35.82 -16.38 6.65
CA ASN A 265 -35.07 -17.64 6.53
C ASN A 265 -33.54 -17.47 6.54
N ASN A 266 -33.03 -16.24 6.52
CA ASN A 266 -31.60 -15.95 6.51
C ASN A 266 -31.11 -15.39 7.87
N PRO A 267 -30.06 -15.97 8.48
CA PRO A 267 -29.49 -15.51 9.75
C PRO A 267 -28.69 -14.21 9.63
#